data_AF-A0A127SW09-F1
#
_entry.id   AF-A0A127SW09-F1
#
_cell.length_a   1.000
_cell.length_b   1.000
_cell.length_c   1.000
_cell.angle_alpha   90.00
_cell.angle_beta   90.00
_cell.angle_gamma   90.00
#
_symmetry.space_group_name_H-M   'P 1'
#
loop_
_entity.id
_entity.type
_entity.pdbx_description
1 polymer ?
#
loop_
_entity_poly.entity_id
_entity_poly.type
_entity_poly.pdbx_seq_one_letter_code
_entity_poly.pdbx_strand_id
1 'polypeptide(L)'
;MDMTVPPSLIAFALDMVEADKVVSPEFKQAGHKVIIVKATRDEFEMPVIDTLTANFNKVYELIHAGKVASAKTVGVGGIASAISKMTLGEQLGFAFADGFDTKELFACDYGTIILELNEDVDLNEFVGAYELGSVIADKAIICGDVKISLDEIETAYTQPLEQIFPTHVRKSTGETKQSELYTATSIAKAPTSFAKPRIFIPVFPGTNCEYDTAKAFNRAGGQAETLVIKNLTPSMVEESVEAIVKGIEKSQIIMLPGGFSGGDEPDGSGKFIAAMFRNPRITEAVRDLLKNRDGLMLGICNGFQALIKLGLVPFGDIQELTPENPTLTYNEIGRHVSCMVETKVVSNLSPWFNNVKVGDIHTIAVSHGEGRFCASPEVLAQLKANGQIATQYVNANGDTSMDIEVNPNGSVWAIEGITSPDGRILGKMGHSERIGKYVAKNVPGAKDQKLFEAGVAYFK
;
A
#
# COMPACT_ATOMS: atom_id res chain seq x y z
N MET A 1 4.52 -36.37 27.60
CA MET A 1 4.87 -35.19 28.41
C MET A 1 3.60 -34.37 28.54
N ASP A 2 3.09 -34.17 29.74
CA ASP A 2 2.02 -33.20 29.96
C ASP A 2 2.58 -31.80 29.71
N MET A 3 2.09 -31.12 28.67
CA MET A 3 2.44 -29.74 28.40
C MET A 3 1.60 -28.84 29.30
N THR A 4 2.24 -28.19 30.28
CA THR A 4 1.60 -27.17 31.11
C THR A 4 1.87 -25.79 30.51
N VAL A 5 0.81 -25.01 30.33
CA VAL A 5 0.91 -23.63 29.85
C VAL A 5 1.18 -22.72 31.05
N PRO A 6 2.21 -21.85 31.03
CA PRO A 6 2.44 -20.90 32.10
C PRO A 6 1.26 -19.91 32.20
N PRO A 7 0.94 -19.40 33.41
CA PRO A 7 -0.05 -18.32 33.55
C PRO A 7 0.27 -17.18 32.58
N SER A 8 -0.65 -16.92 31.65
CA SER A 8 -0.44 -16.00 30.53
C SER A 8 -1.40 -14.83 30.67
N LEU A 9 -0.86 -13.64 30.94
CA LEU A 9 -1.61 -12.39 30.91
C LEU A 9 -1.31 -11.67 29.59
N ILE A 10 -2.37 -11.35 28.85
CA ILE A 10 -2.29 -10.52 27.65
C ILE A 10 -3.04 -9.23 27.95
N ALA A 11 -2.35 -8.09 27.87
CA ALA A 11 -2.91 -6.77 28.12
C ALA A 11 -2.90 -5.93 26.84
N PHE A 12 -3.97 -5.19 26.62
CA PHE A 12 -4.10 -4.22 25.53
C PHE A 12 -4.37 -2.84 26.15
N ALA A 13 -3.59 -1.84 25.72
CA ALA A 13 -3.79 -0.45 26.08
C ALA A 13 -4.35 0.32 24.88
N LEU A 14 -5.32 1.21 25.13
CA LEU A 14 -5.89 2.10 24.13
C LEU A 14 -5.77 3.54 24.61
N ASP A 15 -5.31 4.43 23.74
CA ASP A 15 -5.23 5.87 24.00
C ASP A 15 -5.40 6.67 22.69
N MET A 16 -5.60 7.98 22.80
CA MET A 16 -5.75 8.91 21.69
C MET A 16 -4.52 9.81 21.55
N VAL A 17 -4.06 10.01 20.31
CA VAL A 17 -2.97 10.94 19.99
C VAL A 17 -3.22 11.61 18.65
N GLU A 18 -2.72 12.83 18.49
CA GLU A 18 -2.69 13.50 17.19
C GLU A 18 -1.76 12.73 16.24
N ALA A 19 -2.25 12.39 15.04
CA ALA A 19 -1.54 11.49 14.12
C ALA A 19 -0.17 12.03 13.65
N ASP A 20 0.05 13.35 13.66
CA ASP A 20 1.37 13.93 13.35
C ASP A 20 2.36 13.92 14.51
N LYS A 21 1.90 13.64 15.74
CA LYS A 21 2.72 13.48 16.94
C LYS A 21 3.18 12.04 17.19
N VAL A 22 2.81 11.11 16.31
CA VAL A 22 3.30 9.73 16.35
C VAL A 22 4.73 9.69 15.80
N VAL A 23 5.66 9.13 16.60
CA VAL A 23 7.04 8.83 16.20
C VAL A 23 7.19 7.33 15.94
N SER A 24 8.00 6.99 14.96
CA SER A 24 8.34 5.61 14.62
C SER A 24 9.73 5.24 15.17
N PRO A 25 10.08 3.95 15.27
CA PRO A 25 11.30 3.53 15.97
C PRO A 25 12.58 3.61 15.14
N GLU A 26 12.51 3.61 13.81
CA GLU A 26 13.69 3.66 12.96
C GLU A 26 14.42 5.00 13.07
N PHE A 27 15.75 4.95 13.11
CA PHE A 27 16.59 6.14 13.21
C PHE A 27 16.37 7.06 12.01
N LYS A 28 16.46 8.37 12.24
CA LYS A 28 16.11 9.40 11.25
C LYS A 28 17.32 10.07 10.62
N GLN A 29 18.38 10.31 11.39
CA GLN A 29 19.49 11.10 10.86
C GLN A 29 20.83 10.76 11.53
N ALA A 30 21.86 10.57 10.71
CA ALA A 30 23.24 10.47 11.19
C ALA A 30 23.66 11.74 11.95
N GLY A 31 24.42 11.55 13.03
CA GLY A 31 24.88 12.60 13.94
C GLY A 31 23.90 12.91 15.08
N HIS A 32 22.67 12.39 15.05
CA HIS A 32 21.76 12.52 16.19
C HIS A 32 22.26 11.75 17.40
N LYS A 33 22.10 12.37 18.58
CA LYS A 33 22.34 11.70 19.86
C LYS A 33 21.19 10.77 20.18
N VAL A 34 21.54 9.65 20.79
CA VAL A 34 20.58 8.66 21.27
C VAL A 34 20.77 8.52 22.77
N ILE A 35 19.68 8.69 23.50
CA ILE A 35 19.64 8.52 24.94
C ILE A 35 18.79 7.32 25.30
N ILE A 36 19.00 6.81 26.50
CA ILE A 36 18.15 5.79 27.09
C ILE A 36 17.59 6.34 28.40
N VAL A 37 16.29 6.14 28.63
CA VAL A 37 15.59 6.51 29.85
C VAL A 37 15.19 5.22 30.55
N LYS A 38 15.93 4.84 31.59
CA LYS A 38 15.73 3.54 32.26
C LYS A 38 14.48 3.53 33.14
N ALA A 39 13.82 2.38 33.17
CA ALA A 39 12.82 2.07 34.18
C ALA A 39 13.53 1.87 35.53
N THR A 40 13.22 2.74 36.49
CA THR A 40 13.68 2.53 37.87
C THR A 40 12.92 1.35 38.46
N ARG A 41 13.63 0.42 39.10
CA ARG A 41 13.06 -0.77 39.74
C ARG A 41 13.30 -0.74 41.25
N ASP A 42 12.37 -1.31 41.99
CA ASP A 42 12.53 -1.55 43.42
C ASP A 42 13.31 -2.85 43.71
N GLU A 43 13.44 -3.20 44.98
CA GLU A 43 14.12 -4.41 45.43
C GLU A 43 13.46 -5.72 44.97
N PHE A 44 12.22 -5.66 44.47
CA PHE A 44 11.47 -6.79 43.91
C PHE A 44 11.50 -6.82 42.39
N GLU A 45 12.36 -6.01 41.75
CA GLU A 45 12.45 -5.83 40.30
C GLU A 45 11.16 -5.26 39.66
N MET A 46 10.29 -4.67 40.48
CA MET A 46 9.05 -4.04 40.01
C MET A 46 9.32 -2.59 39.60
N PRO A 47 8.74 -2.10 38.49
CA PRO A 47 8.89 -0.71 38.11
C PRO A 47 8.34 0.24 39.18
N VAL A 48 9.14 1.24 39.56
CA VAL A 48 8.71 2.32 40.44
C VAL A 48 7.77 3.24 39.66
N ILE A 49 6.47 3.07 39.86
CA ILE A 49 5.41 3.63 39.01
C ILE A 49 5.46 5.16 38.92
N ASP A 50 5.70 5.86 40.04
CA ASP A 50 5.74 7.33 40.05
C ASP A 50 6.88 7.86 39.18
N THR A 51 8.06 7.26 39.30
CA THR A 51 9.23 7.60 38.48
C THR A 51 9.01 7.28 37.01
N LEU A 52 8.45 6.10 36.72
CA LEU A 52 8.15 5.69 35.35
C LEU A 52 7.15 6.65 34.69
N THR A 53 6.10 7.03 35.42
CA THR A 53 5.08 7.98 34.95
C THR A 53 5.67 9.36 34.70
N ALA A 54 6.52 9.86 35.60
CA ALA A 54 7.20 11.14 35.42
C ALA A 54 8.10 11.14 34.17
N ASN A 55 8.91 10.09 33.99
CA ASN A 55 9.74 9.92 32.80
C ASN A 55 8.88 9.86 31.52
N PHE A 56 7.79 9.09 31.50
CA PHE A 56 6.91 8.98 30.33
C PHE A 56 6.20 10.30 29.99
N ASN A 57 5.75 11.06 30.99
CA ASN A 57 5.21 12.41 30.77
C ASN A 57 6.26 13.31 30.12
N LYS A 58 7.52 13.24 30.57
CA LYS A 58 8.59 14.02 29.96
C LYS A 58 8.87 13.60 28.52
N VAL A 59 8.92 12.31 28.24
CA VAL A 59 9.05 11.79 26.86
C VAL A 59 7.90 12.28 25.98
N TYR A 60 6.67 12.25 26.50
CA TYR A 60 5.49 12.76 25.81
C TYR A 60 5.63 14.26 25.47
N GLU A 61 6.05 15.09 26.42
CA GLU A 61 6.29 16.52 26.22
C GLU A 61 7.34 16.78 25.13
N LEU A 62 8.45 16.04 25.16
CA LEU A 62 9.52 16.18 24.18
C LEU A 62 9.07 15.78 22.77
N ILE A 63 8.30 14.70 22.64
CA ILE A 63 7.68 14.30 21.36
C ILE A 63 6.75 15.41 20.86
N HIS A 64 5.92 15.99 21.73
CA HIS A 64 4.98 17.05 21.35
C HIS A 64 5.69 18.34 20.91
N ALA A 65 6.82 18.64 21.55
CA ALA A 65 7.73 19.72 21.20
C ALA A 65 8.59 19.44 19.94
N GLY A 66 8.53 18.23 19.37
CA GLY A 66 9.31 17.85 18.19
C GLY A 66 10.79 17.59 18.48
N LYS A 67 11.17 17.35 19.74
CA LYS A 67 12.56 17.15 20.17
C LYS A 67 13.02 15.70 20.04
N VAL A 68 12.10 14.77 19.87
CA VAL A 68 12.37 13.33 19.66
C VAL A 68 12.12 12.98 18.19
N ALA A 69 13.12 12.41 17.55
CA ALA A 69 13.08 11.99 16.14
C ALA A 69 12.47 10.59 15.98
N SER A 70 12.90 9.67 16.85
CA SER A 70 12.43 8.28 16.92
C SER A 70 12.44 7.78 18.35
N ALA A 71 11.61 6.77 18.63
CA ALA A 71 11.52 6.18 19.96
C ALA A 71 11.27 4.68 19.91
N LYS A 72 11.96 3.92 20.78
CA LYS A 72 11.82 2.46 20.86
C LYS A 72 11.89 1.97 22.30
N THR A 73 10.96 1.10 22.68
CA THR A 73 10.99 0.42 23.99
C THR A 73 12.00 -0.74 23.99
N VAL A 74 12.62 -0.96 25.15
CA VAL A 74 13.46 -2.13 25.40
C VAL A 74 12.59 -3.29 25.87
N GLY A 75 12.85 -4.49 25.34
CA GLY A 75 12.10 -5.70 25.64
C GLY A 75 12.95 -6.95 25.45
N VAL A 76 12.39 -8.01 24.89
CA VAL A 76 13.12 -9.26 24.62
C VAL A 76 14.34 -8.99 23.73
N GLY A 77 15.51 -9.45 24.18
CA GLY A 77 16.80 -9.24 23.52
C GLY A 77 17.50 -7.93 23.89
N GLY A 78 16.91 -7.13 24.80
CA GLY A 78 17.51 -5.96 25.41
C GLY A 78 17.79 -4.80 24.44
N ILE A 79 18.71 -3.93 24.86
CA ILE A 79 19.17 -2.76 24.09
C ILE A 79 19.72 -3.20 22.73
N ALA A 80 20.46 -4.31 22.67
CA ALA A 80 21.01 -4.83 21.42
C ALA A 80 19.91 -5.08 20.38
N SER A 81 18.84 -5.81 20.76
CA SER A 81 17.72 -6.05 19.84
C SER A 81 16.96 -4.77 19.48
N ALA A 82 16.83 -3.83 20.41
CA ALA A 82 16.18 -2.56 20.15
C ALA A 82 16.97 -1.74 19.11
N ILE A 83 18.26 -1.48 19.35
CA ILE A 83 19.14 -0.75 18.43
C ILE A 83 19.20 -1.44 17.07
N SER A 84 19.38 -2.77 17.02
CA SER A 84 19.37 -3.52 15.76
C SER A 84 18.11 -3.30 14.94
N LYS A 85 16.94 -3.13 15.56
CA LYS A 85 15.69 -2.85 14.82
C LYS A 85 15.59 -1.38 14.41
N MET A 86 16.12 -0.47 15.22
CA MET A 86 16.11 0.97 14.91
C MET A 86 17.00 1.30 13.70
N THR A 87 18.06 0.52 13.45
CA THR A 87 18.98 0.75 12.31
C THR A 87 18.44 0.30 10.95
N LEU A 88 17.51 -0.66 10.90
CA LEU A 88 17.11 -1.31 9.65
C LEU A 88 16.23 -0.45 8.72
N GLY A 89 15.42 0.46 9.27
CA GLY A 89 14.42 1.20 8.49
C GLY A 89 15.02 2.13 7.44
N GLU A 90 15.92 3.03 7.86
CA GLU A 90 16.60 4.01 6.99
C GLU A 90 18.05 3.59 6.66
N GLN A 91 18.45 2.38 7.06
CA GLN A 91 19.81 1.84 6.84
C GLN A 91 20.90 2.75 7.42
N LEU A 92 20.64 3.31 8.61
CA LEU A 92 21.57 4.12 9.40
C LEU A 92 22.18 3.27 10.51
N GLY A 93 23.48 3.39 10.72
CA GLY A 93 24.18 2.67 11.78
C GLY A 93 24.05 3.32 13.15
N PHE A 94 24.68 2.70 14.13
CA PHE A 94 24.72 3.18 15.50
C PHE A 94 26.09 2.96 16.16
N ALA A 95 26.64 3.98 16.80
CA ALA A 95 27.82 3.85 17.64
C ALA A 95 27.44 4.06 19.11
N PHE A 96 27.73 3.07 19.96
CA PHE A 96 27.60 3.21 21.40
C PHE A 96 28.60 4.24 21.95
N ALA A 97 28.20 4.96 23.00
CA ALA A 97 29.08 5.89 23.69
C ALA A 97 30.28 5.17 24.33
N ASP A 98 31.42 5.87 24.41
CA ASP A 98 32.62 5.36 25.06
C ASP A 98 32.34 5.00 26.52
N GLY A 99 32.78 3.82 26.95
CA GLY A 99 32.61 3.34 28.33
C GLY A 99 31.23 2.78 28.66
N PHE A 100 30.35 2.59 27.67
CA PHE A 100 29.07 1.90 27.85
C PHE A 100 29.25 0.49 28.48
N ASP A 101 28.45 0.17 29.50
CA ASP A 101 28.50 -1.15 30.15
C ASP A 101 27.80 -2.21 29.30
N THR A 102 28.60 -3.01 28.62
CA THR A 102 28.12 -4.07 27.71
C THR A 102 27.29 -5.14 28.41
N LYS A 103 27.31 -5.24 29.75
CA LYS A 103 26.42 -6.13 30.51
C LYS A 103 24.94 -5.76 30.36
N GLU A 104 24.63 -4.49 30.04
CA GLU A 104 23.26 -4.03 29.86
C GLU A 104 22.66 -4.44 28.50
N LEU A 105 23.48 -4.84 27.52
CA LEU A 105 23.05 -5.05 26.13
C LEU A 105 21.86 -5.98 25.97
N PHE A 106 21.84 -7.06 26.74
CA PHE A 106 20.89 -8.16 26.56
C PHE A 106 19.88 -8.29 27.70
N ALA A 107 19.88 -7.33 28.63
CA ALA A 107 18.92 -7.29 29.73
C ALA A 107 17.53 -6.90 29.22
N CYS A 108 16.50 -7.70 29.55
CA CYS A 108 15.11 -7.41 29.23
C CYS A 108 14.55 -6.33 30.17
N ASP A 109 14.89 -5.07 29.93
CA ASP A 109 14.51 -3.96 30.79
C ASP A 109 13.18 -3.33 30.37
N TYR A 110 12.07 -3.98 30.69
CA TYR A 110 10.72 -3.50 30.37
C TYR A 110 10.41 -2.16 31.05
N GLY A 111 9.87 -1.22 30.26
CA GLY A 111 9.58 0.15 30.70
C GLY A 111 10.66 1.16 30.27
N THR A 112 11.83 0.69 29.88
CA THR A 112 12.92 1.53 29.38
C THR A 112 12.65 1.97 27.92
N ILE A 113 12.95 3.23 27.62
CA ILE A 113 12.76 3.83 26.29
C ILE A 113 14.09 4.38 25.77
N ILE A 114 14.42 4.05 24.54
CA ILE A 114 15.51 4.64 23.75
C ILE A 114 14.92 5.76 22.89
N LEU A 115 15.57 6.92 22.89
CA LEU A 115 15.14 8.12 22.18
C LEU A 115 16.27 8.64 21.30
N GLU A 116 16.01 8.81 20.02
CA GLU A 116 16.83 9.65 19.15
C GLU A 116 16.37 11.10 19.28
N LEU A 117 17.30 12.02 19.51
CA LEU A 117 17.00 13.41 19.78
C LEU A 117 17.30 14.29 18.54
N ASN A 118 16.37 15.19 18.20
CA ASN A 118 16.57 16.21 17.17
C ASN A 118 17.45 17.37 17.64
N GLU A 119 17.57 17.56 18.96
CA GLU A 119 18.37 18.59 19.60
C GLU A 119 18.79 18.14 21.00
N ASP A 120 19.76 18.83 21.61
CA ASP A 120 20.20 18.52 22.96
C ASP A 120 19.06 18.72 23.98
N VAL A 121 18.92 17.75 24.90
CA VAL A 121 17.95 17.76 26.00
C VAL A 121 18.71 17.61 27.31
N ASP A 122 18.25 18.30 28.37
CA ASP A 122 18.83 18.16 29.70
C ASP A 122 18.42 16.81 30.31
N LEU A 123 19.39 15.88 30.42
CA LEU A 123 19.15 14.54 30.94
C LEU A 123 18.80 14.54 32.45
N ASN A 124 19.09 15.63 33.17
CA ASN A 124 18.74 15.75 34.59
C ASN A 124 17.22 15.90 34.80
N GLU A 125 16.46 16.17 33.74
CA GLU A 125 15.00 16.18 33.78
C GLU A 125 14.39 14.77 33.87
N PHE A 126 15.22 13.72 33.72
CA PHE A 126 14.82 12.33 33.85
C PHE A 126 15.50 11.67 35.04
N VAL A 127 14.84 10.65 35.58
CA VAL A 127 15.48 9.73 36.51
C VAL A 127 16.08 8.56 35.72
N GLY A 128 17.40 8.39 35.82
CA GLY A 128 18.10 7.25 35.21
C GLY A 128 18.32 7.35 33.69
N ALA A 129 18.29 8.57 33.13
CA ALA A 129 18.65 8.76 31.73
C ALA A 129 20.16 8.96 31.54
N TYR A 130 20.68 8.43 30.43
CA TYR A 130 22.07 8.66 30.01
C TYR A 130 22.22 8.61 28.49
N GLU A 131 23.33 9.14 27.99
CA GLU A 131 23.69 9.05 26.58
C GLU A 131 24.09 7.62 26.23
N LEU A 132 23.31 6.98 25.36
CA LEU A 132 23.57 5.62 24.90
C LEU A 132 24.58 5.59 23.76
N GLY A 133 24.57 6.63 22.91
CA GLY A 133 25.45 6.74 21.76
C GLY A 133 24.91 7.70 20.71
N SER A 134 25.28 7.46 19.45
CA SER A 134 24.87 8.30 18.32
C SER A 134 24.54 7.49 17.08
N VAL A 135 23.63 8.03 16.28
CA VAL A 135 23.33 7.51 14.94
C VAL A 135 24.48 7.86 14.01
N ILE A 136 24.93 6.93 13.18
CA ILE A 136 26.05 7.12 12.25
C ILE A 136 25.66 6.78 10.81
N ALA A 137 26.34 7.39 9.84
CA ALA A 137 26.13 7.12 8.42
C ALA A 137 26.76 5.78 7.97
N ASP A 138 27.76 5.29 8.70
CA ASP A 138 28.36 3.98 8.46
C ASP A 138 27.30 2.90 8.71
N LYS A 139 27.13 1.96 7.77
CA LYS A 139 26.11 0.92 7.83
C LYS A 139 26.53 -0.23 8.74
N ALA A 140 26.73 0.09 10.01
CA ALA A 140 27.09 -0.87 11.03
C ALA A 140 26.67 -0.41 12.43
N ILE A 141 26.59 -1.37 13.35
CA ILE A 141 26.57 -1.12 14.78
C ILE A 141 27.99 -1.28 15.32
N ILE A 142 28.47 -0.27 16.06
CA ILE A 142 29.80 -0.22 16.66
C ILE A 142 29.66 -0.18 18.19
N CYS A 143 30.25 -1.16 18.87
CA CYS A 143 30.30 -1.23 20.34
C CYS A 143 31.72 -1.61 20.79
N GLY A 144 32.49 -0.64 21.26
CA GLY A 144 33.93 -0.81 21.51
C GLY A 144 34.65 -1.24 20.22
N ASP A 145 35.39 -2.34 20.28
CA ASP A 145 36.13 -2.89 19.13
C ASP A 145 35.26 -3.76 18.19
N VAL A 146 33.99 -3.99 18.54
CA VAL A 146 33.08 -4.83 17.75
C VAL A 146 32.32 -3.96 16.76
N LYS A 147 32.36 -4.36 15.48
CA LYS A 147 31.58 -3.78 14.38
C LYS A 147 30.79 -4.87 13.68
N ILE A 148 29.46 -4.71 13.61
CA ILE A 148 28.56 -5.64 12.89
C ILE A 148 27.85 -4.87 11.78
N SER A 149 27.91 -5.37 10.55
CA SER A 149 27.26 -4.72 9.41
C SER A 149 25.73 -4.79 9.49
N LEU A 150 25.02 -3.82 8.88
CA LEU A 150 23.56 -3.88 8.82
C LEU A 150 23.06 -5.07 7.99
N ASP A 151 23.78 -5.49 6.96
CA ASP A 151 23.44 -6.66 6.13
C ASP A 151 23.43 -7.97 6.97
N GLU A 152 24.40 -8.12 7.87
CA GLU A 152 24.44 -9.27 8.80
C GLU A 152 23.25 -9.23 9.78
N ILE A 153 22.89 -8.05 10.26
CA ILE A 153 21.75 -7.85 11.17
C ILE A 153 20.44 -8.17 10.44
N GLU A 154 20.27 -7.66 9.23
CA GLU A 154 19.08 -7.88 8.40
C GLU A 154 18.90 -9.36 8.06
N THR A 155 19.99 -10.04 7.69
CA THR A 155 20.00 -11.49 7.46
C THR A 155 19.57 -12.24 8.72
N ALA A 156 20.15 -11.92 9.87
CA ALA A 156 19.81 -12.57 11.13
C ALA A 156 18.36 -12.28 11.57
N TYR A 157 17.82 -11.11 11.24
CA TYR A 157 16.47 -10.70 11.59
C TYR A 157 15.40 -11.39 10.73
N THR A 158 15.66 -11.56 9.43
CA THR A 158 14.68 -12.08 8.46
C THR A 158 14.71 -13.61 8.35
N GLN A 159 15.88 -14.23 8.49
CA GLN A 159 16.08 -15.67 8.31
C GLN A 159 15.18 -16.58 9.18
N PRO A 160 14.89 -16.30 10.46
CA PRO A 160 14.17 -17.25 11.33
C PRO A 160 12.79 -17.65 10.83
N LEU A 161 12.09 -16.74 10.14
CA LEU A 161 10.74 -16.97 9.64
C LEU A 161 10.69 -17.30 8.14
N GLU A 162 11.80 -17.21 7.41
CA GLU A 162 11.81 -17.33 5.94
C GLU A 162 11.30 -18.70 5.45
N GLN A 163 11.49 -19.78 6.22
CA GLN A 163 10.98 -21.10 5.87
C GLN A 163 9.45 -21.23 6.02
N ILE A 164 8.84 -20.41 6.88
CA ILE A 164 7.41 -20.45 7.20
C ILE A 164 6.65 -19.37 6.42
N PHE A 165 7.23 -18.17 6.36
CA PHE A 165 6.70 -16.98 5.71
C PHE A 165 7.74 -16.46 4.71
N PRO A 166 7.88 -17.12 3.54
CA PRO A 166 8.88 -16.72 2.57
C PRO A 166 8.64 -15.27 2.14
N THR A 167 9.73 -14.50 2.09
CA THR A 167 9.79 -13.14 1.56
C THR A 167 10.17 -13.14 0.09
N HIS A 168 10.78 -14.23 -0.40
CA HIS A 168 11.16 -14.40 -1.79
C HIS A 168 10.39 -15.52 -2.51
N VAL A 169 10.21 -15.37 -3.83
CA VAL A 169 9.71 -16.45 -4.68
C VAL A 169 10.80 -17.49 -4.93
N ARG A 170 10.48 -18.78 -4.81
CA ARG A 170 11.44 -19.87 -5.07
C ARG A 170 11.94 -19.89 -6.52
N LYS A 171 11.11 -19.46 -7.47
CA LYS A 171 11.42 -19.31 -8.89
C LYS A 171 10.43 -18.34 -9.50
N SER A 172 10.91 -17.20 -10.00
CA SER A 172 10.07 -16.35 -10.85
C SER A 172 9.96 -16.96 -12.24
N THR A 173 8.76 -16.91 -12.82
CA THR A 173 8.45 -17.50 -14.13
C THR A 173 8.12 -16.48 -15.20
N GLY A 174 7.94 -15.21 -14.82
CA GLY A 174 7.66 -14.13 -15.75
C GLY A 174 8.89 -13.63 -16.50
N GLU A 175 8.65 -13.09 -17.69
CA GLU A 175 9.62 -12.27 -18.41
C GLU A 175 9.47 -10.81 -17.93
N THR A 176 10.58 -10.11 -17.66
CA THR A 176 10.56 -8.65 -17.46
C THR A 176 10.85 -7.93 -18.77
N LYS A 177 10.17 -6.80 -18.99
CA LYS A 177 10.42 -5.93 -20.12
C LYS A 177 10.06 -4.50 -19.75
N GLN A 178 11.06 -3.63 -19.79
CA GLN A 178 10.84 -2.20 -19.70
C GLN A 178 10.05 -1.75 -20.93
N SER A 179 8.87 -1.16 -20.74
CA SER A 179 8.13 -0.57 -21.85
C SER A 179 8.80 0.73 -22.29
N GLU A 180 8.85 0.95 -23.61
CA GLU A 180 9.10 2.28 -24.16
C GLU A 180 7.97 3.21 -23.74
N LEU A 181 8.31 4.47 -23.44
CA LEU A 181 7.32 5.46 -23.03
C LEU A 181 6.40 5.78 -24.23
N TYR A 182 5.10 5.56 -24.04
CA TYR A 182 4.09 5.88 -25.03
C TYR A 182 3.51 7.27 -24.75
N THR A 183 3.72 8.19 -25.70
CA THR A 183 3.08 9.51 -25.68
C THR A 183 2.00 9.55 -26.75
N ALA A 184 0.74 9.63 -26.33
CA ALA A 184 -0.40 9.75 -27.22
C ALA A 184 -0.30 11.03 -28.06
N THR A 185 -0.59 10.91 -29.35
CA THR A 185 -0.58 12.05 -30.29
C THR A 185 -1.76 12.98 -30.09
N SER A 186 -2.85 12.48 -29.52
CA SER A 186 -4.02 13.25 -29.10
C SER A 186 -4.51 12.78 -27.74
N ILE A 187 -4.91 13.74 -26.90
CA ILE A 187 -5.49 13.46 -25.60
C ILE A 187 -7.00 13.51 -25.75
N ALA A 188 -7.69 12.43 -25.35
CA ALA A 188 -9.15 12.38 -25.37
C ALA A 188 -9.73 13.49 -24.47
N LYS A 189 -10.74 14.20 -24.98
CA LYS A 189 -11.53 15.18 -24.23
C LYS A 189 -13.01 14.86 -24.40
N ALA A 190 -13.80 14.98 -23.35
CA ALA A 190 -15.25 14.82 -23.48
C ALA A 190 -15.81 15.93 -24.37
N PRO A 191 -16.77 15.63 -25.26
CA PRO A 191 -17.47 16.66 -26.02
C PRO A 191 -18.42 17.49 -25.16
N THR A 192 -18.77 17.01 -23.97
CA THR A 192 -19.76 17.62 -23.07
C THR A 192 -19.14 17.91 -21.70
N SER A 193 -19.41 19.10 -21.16
CA SER A 193 -18.97 19.52 -19.83
C SER A 193 -20.09 19.42 -18.79
N PHE A 194 -19.73 19.06 -17.57
CA PHE A 194 -20.60 18.92 -16.41
C PHE A 194 -19.98 19.65 -15.21
N ALA A 195 -20.75 20.51 -14.56
CA ALA A 195 -20.26 21.25 -13.39
C ALA A 195 -19.79 20.32 -12.25
N LYS A 196 -20.51 19.21 -12.05
CA LYS A 196 -20.17 18.11 -11.14
C LYS A 196 -20.47 16.78 -11.82
N PRO A 197 -19.46 16.14 -12.46
CA PRO A 197 -19.63 14.83 -13.07
C PRO A 197 -20.10 13.82 -12.01
N ARG A 198 -21.08 12.98 -12.36
CA ARG A 198 -21.63 11.94 -11.47
C ARG A 198 -20.86 10.63 -11.65
N ILE A 199 -20.49 10.02 -10.54
CA ILE A 199 -19.74 8.77 -10.48
C ILE A 199 -20.62 7.72 -9.81
N PHE A 200 -20.94 6.66 -10.54
CA PHE A 200 -21.71 5.54 -10.02
C PHE A 200 -20.76 4.46 -9.49
N ILE A 201 -20.94 4.09 -8.22
CA ILE A 201 -20.12 3.10 -7.51
C ILE A 201 -21.02 1.96 -7.01
N PRO A 202 -21.15 0.84 -7.74
CA PRO A 202 -21.84 -0.33 -7.21
C PRO A 202 -20.98 -1.00 -6.12
N VAL A 203 -21.60 -1.29 -4.98
CA VAL A 203 -20.97 -1.89 -3.80
C VAL A 203 -21.52 -3.30 -3.63
N PHE A 204 -20.70 -4.29 -3.95
CA PHE A 204 -21.08 -5.70 -3.83
C PHE A 204 -20.78 -6.21 -2.42
N PRO A 205 -21.50 -7.22 -1.90
CA PRO A 205 -21.08 -7.97 -0.73
C PRO A 205 -19.60 -8.37 -0.80
N GLY A 206 -18.78 -7.87 0.13
CA GLY A 206 -17.32 -8.08 0.19
C GLY A 206 -16.47 -6.95 -0.39
N THR A 207 -17.06 -5.97 -1.09
CA THR A 207 -16.41 -4.69 -1.41
C THR A 207 -16.01 -3.98 -0.12
N ASN A 208 -14.80 -3.36 -0.09
CA ASN A 208 -14.28 -2.71 1.12
C ASN A 208 -13.45 -1.43 0.87
N CYS A 209 -13.38 -0.96 -0.38
CA CYS A 209 -12.63 0.25 -0.77
C CYS A 209 -13.54 1.40 -1.27
N GLU A 210 -14.87 1.24 -1.16
CA GLU A 210 -15.88 2.15 -1.68
C GLU A 210 -15.87 3.52 -0.99
N TYR A 211 -15.60 3.57 0.31
CA TYR A 211 -15.57 4.82 1.07
C TYR A 211 -14.37 5.69 0.66
N ASP A 212 -13.19 5.11 0.57
CA ASP A 212 -11.97 5.81 0.15
C ASP A 212 -12.09 6.28 -1.30
N THR A 213 -12.63 5.43 -2.17
CA THR A 213 -12.92 5.77 -3.57
C THR A 213 -13.90 6.94 -3.68
N ALA A 214 -15.04 6.89 -2.98
CA ALA A 214 -16.04 7.95 -3.00
C ALA A 214 -15.45 9.27 -2.46
N LYS A 215 -14.66 9.20 -1.38
CA LYS A 215 -13.96 10.36 -0.80
C LYS A 215 -12.98 10.97 -1.79
N ALA A 216 -12.23 10.17 -2.54
CA ALA A 216 -11.28 10.64 -3.55
C ALA A 216 -11.99 11.38 -4.71
N PHE A 217 -13.06 10.81 -5.26
CA PHE A 217 -13.86 11.47 -6.30
C PHE A 217 -14.54 12.75 -5.82
N ASN A 218 -15.10 12.76 -4.61
CA ASN A 218 -15.71 13.94 -4.03
C ASN A 218 -14.68 15.07 -3.81
N ARG A 219 -13.46 14.72 -3.36
CA ARG A 219 -12.34 15.67 -3.24
C ARG A 219 -11.94 16.27 -4.59
N ALA A 220 -11.93 15.45 -5.64
CA ALA A 220 -11.66 15.88 -7.03
C ALA A 220 -12.78 16.78 -7.61
N GLY A 221 -13.90 16.95 -6.89
CA GLY A 221 -15.04 17.78 -7.30
C GLY A 221 -16.06 17.05 -8.17
N GLY A 222 -16.04 15.71 -8.17
CA GLY A 222 -17.12 14.88 -8.68
C GLY A 222 -18.25 14.69 -7.64
N GLN A 223 -19.32 14.01 -8.05
CA GLN A 223 -20.41 13.58 -7.19
C GLN A 223 -20.47 12.05 -7.18
N ALA A 224 -19.87 11.43 -6.16
CA ALA A 224 -19.89 9.98 -6.01
C ALA A 224 -21.20 9.50 -5.38
N GLU A 225 -21.85 8.52 -6.01
CA GLU A 225 -23.07 7.86 -5.55
C GLU A 225 -22.82 6.36 -5.42
N THR A 226 -22.90 5.84 -4.20
CA THR A 226 -22.76 4.40 -3.91
C THR A 226 -24.10 3.70 -3.94
N LEU A 227 -24.14 2.47 -4.47
CA LEU A 227 -25.31 1.61 -4.45
C LEU A 227 -24.94 0.24 -3.88
N VAL A 228 -25.49 -0.10 -2.71
CA VAL A 228 -25.32 -1.43 -2.12
C VAL A 228 -26.18 -2.44 -2.89
N ILE A 229 -25.52 -3.45 -3.45
CA ILE A 229 -26.17 -4.52 -4.22
C ILE A 229 -26.77 -5.55 -3.26
N LYS A 230 -28.07 -5.79 -3.42
CA LYS A 230 -28.81 -6.79 -2.63
C LYS A 230 -28.94 -8.07 -3.45
N ASN A 231 -28.51 -9.20 -2.90
CA ASN A 231 -28.50 -10.48 -3.61
C ASN A 231 -29.07 -11.66 -2.79
N LEU A 232 -29.82 -11.39 -1.71
CA LEU A 232 -30.37 -12.45 -0.85
C LEU A 232 -31.55 -13.20 -1.48
N THR A 233 -32.33 -12.54 -2.34
CA THR A 233 -33.48 -13.14 -3.03
C THR A 233 -33.47 -12.79 -4.52
N PRO A 234 -34.16 -13.57 -5.38
CA PRO A 234 -34.30 -13.23 -6.80
C PRO A 234 -34.90 -11.84 -7.03
N SER A 235 -35.89 -11.44 -6.23
CA SER A 235 -36.49 -10.09 -6.33
C SER A 235 -35.49 -8.99 -5.98
N MET A 236 -34.64 -9.20 -4.96
CA MET A 236 -33.58 -8.25 -4.60
C MET A 236 -32.51 -8.13 -5.69
N VAL A 237 -32.17 -9.23 -6.36
CA VAL A 237 -31.27 -9.22 -7.52
C VAL A 237 -31.89 -8.40 -8.65
N GLU A 238 -33.16 -8.62 -8.96
CA GLU A 238 -33.89 -7.87 -9.98
C GLU A 238 -33.94 -6.37 -9.69
N GLU A 239 -34.30 -5.99 -8.46
CA GLU A 239 -34.27 -4.59 -7.99
C GLU A 239 -32.87 -3.98 -8.10
N SER A 240 -31.82 -4.75 -7.79
CA SER A 240 -30.44 -4.29 -7.89
C SER A 240 -30.03 -4.07 -9.35
N VAL A 241 -30.45 -4.94 -10.26
CA VAL A 241 -30.21 -4.76 -11.70
C VAL A 241 -30.86 -3.48 -12.21
N GLU A 242 -32.13 -3.24 -11.85
CA GLU A 242 -32.82 -2.00 -12.23
C GLU A 242 -32.14 -0.75 -11.65
N ALA A 243 -31.71 -0.81 -10.38
CA ALA A 243 -31.02 0.29 -9.73
C ALA A 243 -29.63 0.57 -10.34
N ILE A 244 -28.89 -0.48 -10.74
CA ILE A 244 -27.61 -0.34 -11.46
C ILE A 244 -27.83 0.39 -12.79
N VAL A 245 -28.78 -0.06 -13.60
CA VAL A 245 -29.08 0.56 -14.90
C VAL A 245 -29.38 2.05 -14.73
N LYS A 246 -30.29 2.40 -13.81
CA LYS A 246 -30.62 3.81 -13.50
C LYS A 246 -29.42 4.62 -13.00
N GLY A 247 -28.51 4.00 -12.26
CA GLY A 247 -27.26 4.63 -11.80
C GLY A 247 -26.31 4.94 -12.96
N ILE A 248 -26.15 4.00 -13.89
CA ILE A 248 -25.33 4.15 -15.09
C ILE A 248 -25.90 5.23 -16.03
N GLU A 249 -27.22 5.22 -16.26
CA GLU A 249 -27.90 6.20 -17.12
C GLU A 249 -27.67 7.65 -16.64
N LYS A 250 -27.55 7.87 -15.32
CA LYS A 250 -27.39 9.20 -14.72
C LYS A 250 -25.93 9.62 -14.51
N SER A 251 -24.98 8.71 -14.68
CA SER A 251 -23.56 8.96 -14.39
C SER A 251 -22.73 9.19 -15.65
N GLN A 252 -21.59 9.84 -15.48
CA GLN A 252 -20.55 10.01 -16.52
C GLN A 252 -19.42 8.98 -16.32
N ILE A 253 -19.29 8.45 -15.10
CA ILE A 253 -18.23 7.50 -14.72
C ILE A 253 -18.83 6.31 -14.01
N ILE A 254 -18.44 5.10 -14.40
CA ILE A 254 -18.61 3.90 -13.58
C ILE A 254 -17.29 3.61 -12.88
N MET A 255 -17.33 3.43 -11.56
CA MET A 255 -16.16 3.06 -10.76
C MET A 255 -16.41 1.74 -10.04
N LEU A 256 -15.57 0.75 -10.33
CA LEU A 256 -15.56 -0.54 -9.64
C LEU A 256 -14.45 -0.54 -8.57
N PRO A 257 -14.81 -0.49 -7.27
CA PRO A 257 -13.85 -0.43 -6.18
C PRO A 257 -13.19 -1.79 -5.89
N GLY A 258 -12.10 -1.74 -5.12
CA GLY A 258 -11.44 -2.93 -4.58
C GLY A 258 -12.22 -3.63 -3.46
N GLY A 259 -11.78 -4.84 -3.12
CA GLY A 259 -12.36 -5.68 -2.08
C GLY A 259 -12.28 -7.15 -2.43
N PHE A 260 -13.19 -7.95 -1.85
CA PHE A 260 -13.30 -9.40 -2.05
C PHE A 260 -14.75 -9.73 -2.42
N SER A 261 -15.23 -9.24 -3.58
CA SER A 261 -16.65 -9.42 -3.95
C SER A 261 -17.02 -10.91 -3.97
N GLY A 262 -18.05 -11.29 -3.22
CA GLY A 262 -18.43 -12.71 -3.06
C GLY A 262 -17.41 -13.56 -2.31
N GLY A 263 -16.48 -12.95 -1.55
CA GLY A 263 -15.36 -13.65 -0.92
C GLY A 263 -14.31 -14.16 -1.91
N ASP A 264 -14.36 -13.68 -3.16
CA ASP A 264 -13.59 -14.20 -4.31
C ASP A 264 -13.86 -15.69 -4.61
N GLU A 265 -15.01 -16.22 -4.14
CA GLU A 265 -15.50 -17.58 -4.35
C GLU A 265 -16.72 -17.59 -5.29
N PRO A 266 -17.04 -18.71 -5.97
CA PRO A 266 -16.33 -20.00 -6.00
C PRO A 266 -15.22 -20.12 -7.04
N ASP A 267 -15.09 -19.16 -7.97
CA ASP A 267 -14.17 -19.27 -9.11
C ASP A 267 -13.30 -18.02 -9.29
N GLY A 268 -12.85 -17.45 -8.18
CA GLY A 268 -11.85 -16.38 -8.14
C GLY A 268 -12.39 -14.96 -8.18
N SER A 269 -11.46 -14.02 -8.05
CA SER A 269 -11.75 -12.63 -7.71
C SER A 269 -12.46 -11.84 -8.81
N GLY A 270 -13.38 -10.95 -8.46
CA GLY A 270 -14.12 -10.09 -9.39
C GLY A 270 -15.20 -10.80 -10.22
N LYS A 271 -15.40 -12.12 -10.03
CA LYS A 271 -16.40 -12.89 -10.79
C LYS A 271 -17.83 -12.49 -10.47
N PHE A 272 -18.15 -12.17 -9.21
CA PHE A 272 -19.50 -11.77 -8.85
C PHE A 272 -19.91 -10.46 -9.56
N ILE A 273 -18.99 -9.50 -9.62
CA ILE A 273 -19.17 -8.26 -10.38
C ILE A 273 -19.37 -8.58 -11.86
N ALA A 274 -18.48 -9.38 -12.46
CA ALA A 274 -18.56 -9.73 -13.87
C ALA A 274 -19.88 -10.46 -14.22
N ALA A 275 -20.36 -11.37 -13.37
CA ALA A 275 -21.62 -12.07 -13.57
C ALA A 275 -22.82 -11.11 -13.57
N MET A 276 -22.85 -10.14 -12.65
CA MET A 276 -23.90 -9.12 -12.62
C MET A 276 -23.85 -8.23 -13.87
N PHE A 277 -22.66 -7.78 -14.26
CA PHE A 277 -22.47 -6.90 -15.42
C PHE A 277 -22.71 -7.58 -16.76
N ARG A 278 -22.73 -8.92 -16.83
CA ARG A 278 -23.19 -9.67 -18.02
C ARG A 278 -24.70 -9.71 -18.18
N ASN A 279 -25.48 -9.22 -17.21
CA ASN A 279 -26.92 -9.05 -17.40
C ASN A 279 -27.17 -8.15 -18.62
N PRO A 280 -27.97 -8.56 -19.62
CA PRO A 280 -28.14 -7.81 -20.86
C PRO A 280 -28.51 -6.33 -20.66
N ARG A 281 -29.31 -6.00 -19.64
CA ARG A 281 -29.71 -4.61 -19.36
C ARG A 281 -28.54 -3.77 -18.84
N ILE A 282 -27.70 -4.35 -17.99
CA ILE A 282 -26.50 -3.67 -17.48
C ILE A 282 -25.47 -3.54 -18.60
N THR A 283 -25.27 -4.60 -19.39
CA THR A 283 -24.38 -4.58 -20.57
C THR A 283 -24.75 -3.44 -21.52
N GLU A 284 -26.03 -3.31 -21.89
CA GLU A 284 -26.47 -2.24 -22.78
C GLU A 284 -26.31 -0.85 -22.16
N ALA A 285 -26.57 -0.69 -20.85
CA ALA A 285 -26.33 0.59 -20.15
C ALA A 285 -24.83 0.97 -20.15
N VAL A 286 -23.93 0.00 -19.94
CA VAL A 286 -22.47 0.20 -20.01
C VAL A 286 -22.04 0.56 -21.43
N ARG A 287 -22.55 -0.14 -22.45
CA ARG A 287 -22.26 0.16 -23.85
C ARG A 287 -22.76 1.53 -24.25
N ASP A 288 -23.96 1.92 -23.83
CA ASP A 288 -24.48 3.27 -24.09
C ASP A 288 -23.59 4.35 -23.47
N LEU A 289 -23.21 4.17 -22.20
CA LEU A 289 -22.29 5.07 -21.52
C LEU A 289 -20.98 5.23 -22.30
N LEU A 290 -20.34 4.12 -22.68
CA LEU A 290 -19.01 4.14 -23.30
C LEU A 290 -19.05 4.54 -24.79
N LYS A 291 -20.05 4.10 -25.55
CA LYS A 291 -20.07 4.26 -27.01
C LYS A 291 -20.82 5.51 -27.46
N ASN A 292 -21.85 5.95 -26.71
CA ASN A 292 -22.73 7.04 -27.13
C ASN A 292 -22.61 8.30 -26.27
N ARG A 293 -22.05 8.20 -25.06
CA ARG A 293 -22.03 9.30 -24.07
C ARG A 293 -20.63 9.72 -23.61
N ASP A 294 -19.58 9.15 -24.22
CA ASP A 294 -18.18 9.39 -23.87
C ASP A 294 -17.85 9.16 -22.38
N GLY A 295 -18.54 8.22 -21.75
CA GLY A 295 -18.31 7.90 -20.36
C GLY A 295 -16.94 7.26 -20.11
N LEU A 296 -16.48 7.36 -18.86
CA LEU A 296 -15.26 6.70 -18.40
C LEU A 296 -15.60 5.52 -17.49
N MET A 297 -14.69 4.56 -17.41
CA MET A 297 -14.78 3.48 -16.43
C MET A 297 -13.44 3.22 -15.77
N LEU A 298 -13.44 3.03 -14.46
CA LEU A 298 -12.26 2.74 -13.65
C LEU A 298 -12.50 1.49 -12.82
N GLY A 299 -11.53 0.58 -12.80
CA GLY A 299 -11.52 -0.58 -11.93
C GLY A 299 -10.20 -0.67 -11.18
N ILE A 300 -10.27 -0.69 -9.85
CA ILE A 300 -9.10 -0.81 -8.98
C ILE A 300 -9.16 -2.15 -8.24
N CYS A 301 -8.07 -2.91 -8.27
CA CYS A 301 -7.92 -4.21 -7.61
C CYS A 301 -9.06 -5.18 -8.03
N ASN A 302 -10.06 -5.43 -7.18
CA ASN A 302 -11.24 -6.24 -7.51
C ASN A 302 -12.06 -5.70 -8.68
N GLY A 303 -12.07 -4.38 -8.86
CA GLY A 303 -12.63 -3.74 -10.05
C GLY A 303 -11.86 -4.09 -11.32
N PHE A 304 -10.51 -4.11 -11.29
CA PHE A 304 -9.71 -4.51 -12.46
C PHE A 304 -9.96 -5.98 -12.81
N GLN A 305 -10.01 -6.85 -11.80
CA GLN A 305 -10.35 -8.26 -11.98
C GLN A 305 -11.72 -8.45 -12.64
N ALA A 306 -12.71 -7.62 -12.30
CA ALA A 306 -14.00 -7.63 -12.98
C ALA A 306 -13.91 -7.11 -14.43
N LEU A 307 -13.23 -5.98 -14.65
CA LEU A 307 -13.08 -5.38 -16.00
C LEU A 307 -12.40 -6.33 -16.98
N ILE A 308 -11.32 -6.99 -16.55
CA ILE A 308 -10.59 -7.92 -17.40
C ILE A 308 -11.41 -9.17 -17.71
N LYS A 309 -12.17 -9.71 -16.74
CA LYS A 309 -13.09 -10.85 -16.94
C LYS A 309 -14.32 -10.51 -17.79
N LEU A 310 -14.65 -9.23 -17.95
CA LEU A 310 -15.69 -8.76 -18.86
C LEU A 310 -15.17 -8.54 -20.28
N GLY A 311 -13.86 -8.44 -20.49
CA GLY A 311 -13.26 -8.04 -21.77
C GLY A 311 -13.19 -6.52 -21.99
N LEU A 312 -13.74 -5.73 -21.05
CA LEU A 312 -13.70 -4.27 -21.10
C LEU A 312 -12.26 -3.74 -21.18
N VAL A 313 -11.34 -4.42 -20.50
CA VAL A 313 -9.92 -4.36 -20.81
C VAL A 313 -9.44 -5.76 -21.23
N PRO A 314 -8.66 -5.89 -22.31
CA PRO A 314 -8.13 -4.82 -23.14
C PRO A 314 -9.00 -4.46 -24.36
N PHE A 315 -10.22 -4.99 -24.50
CA PHE A 315 -10.95 -4.92 -25.77
C PHE A 315 -11.93 -3.74 -25.90
N GLY A 316 -12.31 -3.11 -24.79
CA GLY A 316 -13.21 -1.95 -24.78
C GLY A 316 -14.71 -2.28 -24.87
N ASP A 317 -15.09 -3.55 -24.83
CA ASP A 317 -16.49 -4.00 -24.82
C ASP A 317 -16.66 -5.25 -23.95
N ILE A 318 -17.89 -5.46 -23.48
CA ILE A 318 -18.25 -6.69 -22.78
C ILE A 318 -18.39 -7.81 -23.81
N GLN A 319 -17.58 -8.85 -23.67
CA GLN A 319 -17.57 -10.02 -24.55
C GLN A 319 -17.21 -11.31 -23.82
N GLU A 320 -17.51 -12.44 -24.45
CA GLU A 320 -17.04 -13.75 -23.99
C GLU A 320 -15.52 -13.85 -24.15
N LEU A 321 -14.88 -14.48 -23.18
CA LEU A 321 -13.42 -14.63 -23.14
C LEU A 321 -13.02 -16.07 -23.38
N THR A 322 -11.88 -16.25 -24.04
CA THR A 322 -11.23 -17.55 -24.26
C THR A 322 -9.99 -17.69 -23.36
N PRO A 323 -9.46 -18.91 -23.17
CA PRO A 323 -8.24 -19.13 -22.36
C PRO A 323 -7.00 -18.36 -22.85
N GLU A 324 -6.98 -17.90 -24.10
CA GLU A 324 -5.89 -17.12 -24.70
C GLU A 324 -5.97 -15.62 -24.34
N ASN A 325 -7.08 -15.16 -23.77
CA ASN A 325 -7.23 -13.77 -23.36
C ASN A 325 -6.45 -13.47 -22.08
N PRO A 326 -5.99 -12.22 -21.90
CA PRO A 326 -5.26 -11.84 -20.70
C PRO A 326 -6.16 -11.95 -19.47
N THR A 327 -5.55 -12.25 -18.33
CA THR A 327 -6.27 -12.43 -17.07
C THR A 327 -5.42 -12.01 -15.88
N LEU A 328 -6.06 -11.94 -14.71
CA LEU A 328 -5.41 -11.83 -13.41
C LEU A 328 -5.59 -13.14 -12.65
N THR A 329 -4.54 -13.61 -12.00
CA THR A 329 -4.53 -14.87 -11.25
C THR A 329 -3.66 -14.77 -9.99
N TYR A 330 -3.55 -15.87 -9.25
CA TYR A 330 -2.76 -15.99 -8.03
C TYR A 330 -1.34 -15.42 -8.19
N ASN A 331 -0.91 -14.67 -7.18
CA ASN A 331 0.45 -14.16 -7.07
C ASN A 331 1.47 -15.32 -7.07
N GLU A 332 2.68 -15.11 -7.63
CA GLU A 332 3.73 -16.15 -7.63
C GLU A 332 4.17 -16.60 -6.22
N ILE A 333 4.10 -15.71 -5.23
CA ILE A 333 4.42 -16.02 -3.82
C ILE A 333 3.38 -16.94 -3.16
N GLY A 334 2.22 -17.18 -3.79
CA GLY A 334 1.18 -18.08 -3.28
C GLY A 334 0.43 -17.56 -2.05
N ARG A 335 0.52 -16.25 -1.75
CA ARG A 335 -0.20 -15.59 -0.65
C ARG A 335 -0.61 -14.16 -1.01
N HIS A 336 -1.46 -13.59 -0.16
CA HIS A 336 -1.84 -12.18 -0.20
C HIS A 336 -0.60 -11.28 -0.03
N VAL A 337 -0.47 -10.30 -0.90
CA VAL A 337 0.52 -9.23 -0.83
C VAL A 337 -0.18 -7.99 -0.27
N SER A 338 0.40 -7.37 0.74
CA SER A 338 -0.05 -6.09 1.30
C SER A 338 1.17 -5.22 1.61
N CYS A 339 1.57 -4.37 0.66
CA CYS A 339 2.75 -3.52 0.77
C CYS A 339 2.60 -2.23 -0.05
N MET A 340 3.63 -1.38 0.01
CA MET A 340 3.79 -0.23 -0.88
C MET A 340 4.75 -0.62 -2.00
N VAL A 341 4.43 -0.26 -3.23
CA VAL A 341 5.24 -0.52 -4.42
C VAL A 341 5.46 0.75 -5.21
N GLU A 342 6.49 0.79 -6.03
CA GLU A 342 6.68 1.86 -7.00
C GLU A 342 6.10 1.47 -8.35
N THR A 343 5.31 2.39 -8.92
CA THR A 343 4.68 2.21 -10.22
C THR A 343 5.04 3.38 -11.12
N LYS A 344 5.49 3.09 -12.34
CA LYS A 344 5.79 4.10 -13.36
C LYS A 344 4.64 4.21 -14.33
N VAL A 345 4.21 5.43 -14.64
CA VAL A 345 3.27 5.70 -15.73
C VAL A 345 4.02 5.59 -17.06
N VAL A 346 3.72 4.59 -17.88
CA VAL A 346 4.43 4.34 -19.15
C VAL A 346 3.62 4.73 -20.38
N SER A 347 2.33 5.03 -20.21
CA SER A 347 1.46 5.53 -21.27
C SER A 347 0.50 6.59 -20.75
N ASN A 348 0.31 7.67 -21.53
CA ASN A 348 -0.75 8.66 -21.33
C ASN A 348 -1.90 8.51 -22.36
N LEU A 349 -2.06 7.33 -22.96
CA LEU A 349 -3.23 7.03 -23.81
C LEU A 349 -4.55 7.31 -23.09
N SER A 350 -4.58 7.03 -21.79
CA SER A 350 -5.78 7.13 -20.97
C SER A 350 -5.97 8.53 -20.38
N PRO A 351 -7.19 9.11 -20.43
CA PRO A 351 -7.46 10.39 -19.79
C PRO A 351 -7.27 10.34 -18.26
N TRP A 352 -7.29 9.15 -17.66
CA TRP A 352 -7.02 8.95 -16.24
C TRP A 352 -5.61 9.39 -15.82
N PHE A 353 -4.64 9.48 -16.74
CA PHE A 353 -3.28 9.93 -16.46
C PHE A 353 -2.96 11.33 -17.02
N ASN A 354 -3.96 12.13 -17.41
CA ASN A 354 -3.75 13.46 -18.01
C ASN A 354 -3.13 14.51 -17.07
N ASN A 355 -3.20 14.28 -15.76
CA ASN A 355 -2.68 15.21 -14.75
C ASN A 355 -1.27 14.83 -14.25
N VAL A 356 -0.64 13.82 -14.86
CA VAL A 356 0.72 13.37 -14.59
C VAL A 356 1.50 13.24 -15.90
N LYS A 357 2.81 13.08 -15.82
CA LYS A 357 3.68 12.90 -16.99
C LYS A 357 4.01 11.43 -17.17
N VAL A 358 4.17 11.04 -18.44
CA VAL A 358 4.76 9.75 -18.78
C VAL A 358 6.19 9.71 -18.23
N GLY A 359 6.51 8.65 -17.48
CA GLY A 359 7.76 8.49 -16.74
C GLY A 359 7.65 8.77 -15.24
N ASP A 360 6.59 9.43 -14.76
CA ASP A 360 6.41 9.70 -13.33
C ASP A 360 6.28 8.39 -12.54
N ILE A 361 7.01 8.31 -11.42
CA ILE A 361 7.01 7.18 -10.48
C ILE A 361 6.19 7.56 -9.25
N HIS A 362 5.29 6.67 -8.85
CA HIS A 362 4.43 6.84 -7.70
C HIS A 362 4.50 5.63 -6.77
N THR A 363 4.52 5.90 -5.47
CA THR A 363 4.50 4.90 -4.41
C THR A 363 3.05 4.57 -4.03
N ILE A 364 2.57 3.41 -4.42
CA ILE A 364 1.16 3.02 -4.38
C ILE A 364 0.97 1.80 -3.48
N ALA A 365 -0.13 1.78 -2.72
CA ALA A 365 -0.50 0.62 -1.92
C ALA A 365 -1.04 -0.50 -2.81
N VAL A 366 -0.58 -1.74 -2.60
CA VAL A 366 -1.16 -2.95 -3.20
C VAL A 366 -1.67 -3.87 -2.11
N SER A 367 -2.78 -4.56 -2.38
CA SER A 367 -3.42 -5.44 -1.41
C SER A 367 -4.27 -6.51 -2.11
N HIS A 368 -3.64 -7.60 -2.59
CA HIS A 368 -4.32 -8.65 -3.36
C HIS A 368 -3.68 -10.04 -3.21
N GLY A 369 -4.49 -11.09 -3.34
CA GLY A 369 -4.04 -12.49 -3.53
C GLY A 369 -3.96 -12.92 -5.00
N GLU A 370 -4.76 -12.28 -5.87
CA GLU A 370 -4.89 -12.62 -7.29
C GLU A 370 -4.63 -11.41 -8.20
N GLY A 371 -3.44 -10.81 -8.09
CA GLY A 371 -3.08 -9.61 -8.85
C GLY A 371 -2.14 -9.85 -10.02
N ARG A 372 -1.75 -11.10 -10.29
CA ARG A 372 -0.74 -11.40 -11.30
C ARG A 372 -1.31 -11.32 -12.70
N PHE A 373 -0.85 -10.36 -13.50
CA PHE A 373 -1.20 -10.23 -14.91
C PHE A 373 -0.52 -11.33 -15.73
N CYS A 374 -1.31 -12.04 -16.53
CA CYS A 374 -0.86 -13.07 -17.46
C CYS A 374 -1.47 -12.83 -18.84
N ALA A 375 -0.66 -12.95 -19.88
CA ALA A 375 -1.07 -12.77 -21.27
C ALA A 375 -0.12 -13.53 -22.21
N SER A 376 -0.58 -13.88 -23.41
CA SER A 376 0.28 -14.48 -24.44
C SER A 376 1.24 -13.43 -25.04
N PRO A 377 2.37 -13.84 -25.63
CA PRO A 377 3.29 -12.91 -26.32
C PRO A 377 2.61 -12.05 -27.39
N GLU A 378 1.62 -12.60 -28.11
CA GLU A 378 0.86 -11.90 -29.13
C GLU A 378 0.01 -10.78 -28.52
N VAL A 379 -0.69 -11.08 -27.42
CA VAL A 379 -1.47 -10.09 -26.68
C VAL A 379 -0.55 -9.00 -26.12
N LEU A 380 0.60 -9.36 -25.55
CA LEU A 380 1.57 -8.41 -25.01
C LEU A 380 2.12 -7.47 -26.10
N ALA A 381 2.43 -8.01 -27.28
CA ALA A 381 2.85 -7.22 -28.43
C ALA A 381 1.76 -6.23 -28.88
N GLN A 382 0.51 -6.67 -28.92
CA GLN A 382 -0.64 -5.83 -29.26
C GLN A 382 -0.84 -4.70 -28.24
N LEU A 383 -0.79 -5.02 -26.94
CA LEU A 383 -0.92 -4.03 -25.86
C LEU A 383 0.18 -2.97 -25.93
N LYS A 384 1.43 -3.38 -26.19
CA LYS A 384 2.56 -2.46 -26.37
C LYS A 384 2.33 -1.56 -27.58
N ALA A 385 2.01 -2.14 -28.74
CA ALA A 385 1.83 -1.40 -29.98
C ALA A 385 0.71 -0.36 -29.89
N ASN A 386 -0.36 -0.70 -29.15
CA ASN A 386 -1.50 0.18 -28.93
C ASN A 386 -1.29 1.19 -27.79
N GLY A 387 -0.20 1.13 -27.04
CA GLY A 387 0.00 1.99 -25.86
C GLY A 387 -0.93 1.67 -24.68
N GLN A 388 -1.49 0.46 -24.63
CA GLN A 388 -2.47 0.03 -23.62
C GLN A 388 -1.84 -0.44 -22.31
N ILE A 389 -0.52 -0.59 -22.25
CA ILE A 389 0.20 -0.78 -20.99
C ILE A 389 0.28 0.59 -20.33
N ALA A 390 -0.46 0.80 -19.25
CA ALA A 390 -0.59 2.12 -18.62
C ALA A 390 0.48 2.34 -17.55
N THR A 391 0.68 1.34 -16.70
CA THR A 391 1.60 1.39 -15.57
C THR A 391 2.37 0.08 -15.40
N GLN A 392 3.63 0.18 -14.97
CA GLN A 392 4.49 -0.97 -14.65
C GLN A 392 5.05 -0.83 -13.24
N TYR A 393 5.23 -1.95 -12.54
CA TYR A 393 6.03 -2.02 -11.32
C TYR A 393 7.50 -1.76 -11.64
N VAL A 394 8.14 -0.91 -10.83
CA VAL A 394 9.54 -0.50 -11.02
C VAL A 394 10.27 -0.43 -9.68
N ASN A 395 11.61 -0.44 -9.71
CA ASN A 395 12.42 -0.05 -8.56
C ASN A 395 12.56 1.48 -8.47
N ALA A 396 13.34 1.95 -7.49
CA ALA A 396 13.54 3.39 -7.23
C ALA A 396 14.23 4.14 -8.36
N ASN A 397 14.96 3.43 -9.23
CA ASN A 397 15.58 3.99 -10.43
C ASN A 397 14.60 4.03 -11.62
N GLY A 398 13.43 3.40 -11.47
CA GLY A 398 12.40 3.31 -12.48
C GLY A 398 12.53 2.10 -13.41
N ASP A 399 13.35 1.12 -13.08
CA ASP A 399 13.54 -0.07 -13.90
C ASP A 399 12.60 -1.20 -13.48
N THR A 400 12.00 -1.88 -14.45
CA THR A 400 11.15 -3.05 -14.23
C THR A 400 12.00 -4.26 -13.83
N SER A 401 11.52 -5.06 -12.87
CA SER A 401 12.16 -6.31 -12.46
C SER A 401 11.13 -7.40 -12.20
N MET A 402 11.56 -8.66 -12.30
CA MET A 402 10.80 -9.81 -11.77
C MET A 402 11.12 -10.11 -10.30
N ASP A 403 12.04 -9.35 -9.70
CA ASP A 403 12.26 -9.40 -8.25
C ASP A 403 10.95 -9.04 -7.54
N ILE A 404 10.61 -9.80 -6.50
CA ILE A 404 9.38 -9.62 -5.74
C ILE A 404 9.34 -8.27 -5.01
N GLU A 405 10.48 -7.70 -4.66
CA GLU A 405 10.56 -6.37 -4.05
C GLU A 405 10.03 -5.28 -5.00
N VAL A 406 10.17 -5.52 -6.31
CA VAL A 406 9.66 -4.63 -7.36
C VAL A 406 8.27 -5.06 -7.81
N ASN A 407 8.12 -6.33 -8.20
CA ASN A 407 6.93 -6.91 -8.81
C ASN A 407 6.36 -8.01 -7.90
N PRO A 408 5.57 -7.64 -6.87
CA PRO A 408 5.27 -8.56 -5.78
C PRO A 408 4.26 -9.65 -6.14
N ASN A 409 3.55 -9.52 -7.26
CA ASN A 409 2.66 -10.57 -7.78
C ASN A 409 3.30 -11.41 -8.89
N GLY A 410 4.44 -11.00 -9.45
CA GLY A 410 5.07 -11.68 -10.57
C GLY A 410 4.35 -11.48 -11.91
N SER A 411 3.73 -10.32 -12.12
CA SER A 411 3.05 -9.99 -13.39
C SER A 411 4.04 -9.99 -14.56
N VAL A 412 3.65 -10.56 -15.70
CA VAL A 412 4.49 -10.54 -16.91
C VAL A 412 4.74 -9.10 -17.36
N TRP A 413 5.97 -8.82 -17.78
CA TRP A 413 6.48 -7.48 -18.10
C TRP A 413 6.30 -6.46 -16.97
N ALA A 414 6.20 -6.92 -15.72
CA ALA A 414 5.90 -6.08 -14.56
C ALA A 414 4.65 -5.20 -14.76
N ILE A 415 3.66 -5.64 -15.54
CA ILE A 415 2.45 -4.87 -15.84
C ILE A 415 1.60 -4.75 -14.57
N GLU A 416 1.25 -3.52 -14.20
CA GLU A 416 0.40 -3.23 -13.04
C GLU A 416 -1.00 -2.77 -13.46
N GLY A 417 -1.12 -2.06 -14.58
CA GLY A 417 -2.40 -1.57 -15.10
C GLY A 417 -2.42 -1.46 -16.62
N ILE A 418 -3.60 -1.67 -17.19
CA ILE A 418 -3.86 -1.62 -18.63
C ILE A 418 -5.15 -0.87 -18.96
N THR A 419 -5.31 -0.47 -20.21
CA THR A 419 -6.50 0.29 -20.67
C THR A 419 -7.25 -0.42 -21.78
N SER A 420 -8.46 0.06 -22.08
CA SER A 420 -9.12 -0.18 -23.37
C SER A 420 -8.32 0.46 -24.53
N PRO A 421 -8.62 0.10 -25.80
CA PRO A 421 -7.88 0.61 -26.95
C PRO A 421 -8.03 2.13 -27.14
N ASP A 422 -9.16 2.69 -26.69
CA ASP A 422 -9.44 4.13 -26.70
C ASP A 422 -9.00 4.85 -25.40
N GLY A 423 -8.40 4.12 -24.44
CA GLY A 423 -7.94 4.66 -23.17
C GLY A 423 -9.02 4.97 -22.12
N ARG A 424 -10.31 4.98 -22.46
CA ARG A 424 -11.39 5.46 -21.56
C ARG A 424 -11.71 4.53 -20.39
N ILE A 425 -11.37 3.25 -20.52
CA ILE A 425 -11.45 2.26 -19.45
C ILE A 425 -10.05 1.99 -18.91
N LEU A 426 -9.86 2.12 -17.60
CA LEU A 426 -8.60 1.78 -16.92
C LEU A 426 -8.83 0.69 -15.89
N GLY A 427 -8.04 -0.38 -15.96
CA GLY A 427 -7.93 -1.40 -14.93
C GLY A 427 -6.54 -1.39 -14.31
N LYS A 428 -6.44 -1.34 -12.97
CA LYS A 428 -5.17 -1.37 -12.27
C LYS A 428 -5.23 -2.05 -10.89
N MET A 429 -4.11 -2.61 -10.41
CA MET A 429 -4.06 -3.32 -9.13
C MET A 429 -3.73 -2.43 -7.92
N GLY A 430 -2.92 -1.41 -8.12
CA GLY A 430 -2.52 -0.43 -7.13
C GLY A 430 -3.68 0.49 -6.73
N HIS A 431 -3.86 0.65 -5.42
CA HIS A 431 -4.93 1.43 -4.80
C HIS A 431 -4.57 2.92 -4.73
N SER A 432 -4.83 3.65 -5.82
CA SER A 432 -4.64 5.10 -5.88
C SER A 432 -5.57 5.86 -4.91
N GLU A 433 -6.65 5.24 -4.43
CA GLU A 433 -7.59 5.80 -3.47
C GLU A 433 -7.09 5.75 -2.01
N ARG A 434 -6.16 4.84 -1.68
CA ARG A 434 -5.65 4.62 -0.31
C ARG A 434 -4.62 5.67 0.09
N ILE A 435 -5.05 6.93 0.06
CA ILE A 435 -4.21 8.09 0.35
C ILE A 435 -4.90 9.04 1.34
N GLY A 436 -4.10 9.71 2.15
CA GLY A 436 -4.58 10.69 3.12
C GLY A 436 -3.42 11.42 3.77
N LYS A 437 -3.71 12.54 4.47
CA LYS A 437 -2.70 13.42 5.06
C LYS A 437 -1.67 12.68 5.94
N TYR A 438 -2.13 11.67 6.68
CA TYR A 438 -1.32 10.89 7.62
C TYR A 438 -1.30 9.39 7.30
N VAL A 439 -1.76 8.99 6.11
CA VAL A 439 -1.74 7.59 5.66
C VAL A 439 -0.36 7.28 5.09
N ALA A 440 0.27 6.18 5.53
CA ALA A 440 1.60 5.77 5.11
C ALA A 440 2.64 6.90 5.19
N LYS A 441 2.57 7.73 6.24
CA LYS A 441 3.43 8.90 6.46
C LYS A 441 4.92 8.53 6.49
N ASN A 442 5.25 7.35 7.02
CA ASN A 442 6.60 6.82 7.14
C ASN A 442 7.14 6.18 5.85
N VAL A 443 6.35 6.11 4.78
CA VAL A 443 6.81 5.60 3.49
C VAL A 443 7.13 6.80 2.61
N PRO A 444 8.31 6.91 1.98
CA PRO A 444 8.65 8.01 1.09
C PRO A 444 7.86 7.97 -0.24
N GLY A 445 8.16 8.89 -1.15
CA GLY A 445 7.65 8.92 -2.51
C GLY A 445 6.24 9.52 -2.70
N ALA A 446 5.94 9.86 -3.96
CA ALA A 446 4.69 10.49 -4.36
C ALA A 446 3.55 9.47 -4.41
N LYS A 447 2.53 9.63 -3.56
CA LYS A 447 1.41 8.67 -3.44
C LYS A 447 0.22 8.99 -4.34
N ASP A 448 0.16 10.22 -4.85
CA ASP A 448 -1.02 10.73 -5.56
C ASP A 448 -0.79 10.78 -7.06
N GLN A 449 -1.42 9.84 -7.78
CA GLN A 449 -1.40 9.76 -9.24
C GLN A 449 -2.35 10.77 -9.92
N LYS A 450 -3.05 11.62 -9.15
CA LYS A 450 -4.05 12.59 -9.64
C LYS A 450 -5.16 11.95 -10.50
N LEU A 451 -5.39 10.65 -10.29
CA LEU A 451 -6.24 9.81 -11.12
C LEU A 451 -7.70 10.29 -11.10
N PHE A 452 -8.21 10.57 -9.90
CA PHE A 452 -9.59 11.00 -9.69
C PHE A 452 -9.82 12.42 -10.20
N GLU A 453 -8.85 13.31 -9.98
CA GLU A 453 -8.83 14.66 -10.51
C GLU A 453 -8.82 14.65 -12.05
N ALA A 454 -8.05 13.76 -12.67
CA ALA A 454 -7.99 13.63 -14.14
C ALA A 454 -9.31 13.10 -14.72
N GLY A 455 -9.90 12.06 -14.11
CA GLY A 455 -11.20 11.53 -14.53
C GLY A 455 -12.34 12.54 -14.40
N VAL A 456 -12.34 13.35 -13.33
CA VAL A 456 -13.31 14.44 -13.17
C VAL A 456 -13.05 15.58 -14.16
N ALA A 457 -11.79 15.95 -14.39
CA ALA A 457 -11.41 17.02 -15.32
C ALA A 457 -11.73 16.69 -16.78
N TYR A 458 -11.78 15.40 -17.15
CA TYR A 458 -12.19 14.98 -18.50
C TYR A 458 -13.57 15.52 -18.92
N PHE A 459 -14.46 15.73 -17.95
CA PHE A 459 -15.83 16.23 -18.14
C PHE A 459 -16.01 17.69 -17.74
N LYS A 460 -14.94 18.48 -17.56
CA LYS A 460 -15.04 19.89 -17.14
C LYS A 460 -14.72 20.88 -18.25
#